data_AF-A0A946H0G0-F1
#
_entry.id   AF-A0A946H0G0-F1
#
_cell.length_a   1.000
_cell.length_b   1.000
_cell.length_c   1.000
_cell.angle_alpha   90.00
_cell.angle_beta   90.00
_cell.angle_gamma   90.00
#
_symmetry.space_group_name_H-M   'P 1'
#
loop_
_entity.id
_entity.type
_entity.pdbx_description
1 polymer ?
#
loop_
_entity_poly.entity_id
_entity_poly.type
_entity_poly.pdbx_seq_one_letter_code
_entity_poly.pdbx_strand_id
1 'polypeptide(L)'
;MRERRVEGMESENGMADDSSILIDGAHRIEEDVQRELLAQAGLQFSSLVVRRVPNGVCLEGVLEADDVDAASSSVCGLARRVAGVQEVLNHLVVHQANGDVPAKG
;
A
#
# COMPACT_ATOMS: atom_id res chain seq x y z
N MET A 1 -52.94 -37.81 -18.21
CA MET A 1 -53.00 -37.10 -19.51
C MET A 1 -53.71 -35.77 -19.24
N ARG A 2 -52.95 -34.67 -19.26
CA ARG A 2 -53.24 -33.23 -19.02
C ARG A 2 -51.97 -32.67 -18.35
N GLU A 3 -51.35 -31.55 -18.70
CA GLU A 3 -51.57 -30.47 -19.68
C GLU A 3 -50.18 -29.85 -19.94
N ARG A 4 -49.99 -29.25 -21.11
CA ARG A 4 -48.75 -28.55 -21.51
C ARG A 4 -48.58 -27.28 -20.68
N ARG A 5 -47.33 -26.93 -20.35
CA ARG A 5 -46.93 -25.53 -20.21
C ARG A 5 -45.53 -25.33 -20.79
N VAL A 6 -45.48 -24.45 -21.79
CA VAL A 6 -44.30 -23.97 -22.52
C VAL A 6 -43.90 -22.64 -21.91
N GLU A 7 -42.81 -22.59 -21.16
CA GLU A 7 -42.18 -21.36 -20.65
C GLU A 7 -40.73 -21.77 -20.35
N GLY A 8 -39.65 -21.15 -20.80
CA GLY A 8 -39.36 -20.12 -21.77
C GLY A 8 -37.84 -20.17 -21.90
N MET A 9 -37.31 -20.09 -23.13
CA MET A 9 -35.95 -19.62 -23.32
C MET A 9 -35.88 -18.20 -22.75
N GLU A 10 -34.81 -17.86 -22.03
CA GLU A 10 -34.26 -16.52 -21.78
C GLU A 10 -33.67 -16.45 -20.37
N SER A 11 -32.34 -16.46 -20.30
CA SER A 11 -31.49 -15.79 -19.30
C SER A 11 -30.07 -16.18 -19.68
N GLU A 12 -29.57 -15.63 -20.78
CA GLU A 12 -28.85 -14.35 -20.79
C GLU A 12 -27.43 -14.56 -20.24
N ASN A 13 -26.47 -14.37 -21.14
CA ASN A 13 -25.03 -14.39 -20.88
C ASN A 13 -24.68 -13.47 -19.71
N GLY A 14 -24.56 -14.04 -18.52
CA GLY A 14 -23.75 -13.47 -17.46
C GLY A 14 -22.29 -13.75 -17.75
N MET A 15 -21.70 -13.07 -18.74
CA MET A 15 -20.26 -12.84 -18.78
C MET A 15 -19.95 -12.06 -17.50
N ALA A 16 -19.58 -12.77 -16.44
CA ALA A 16 -18.99 -12.13 -15.27
C ALA A 16 -17.72 -11.44 -15.79
N ASP A 17 -17.78 -10.11 -15.76
CA ASP A 17 -16.75 -9.14 -16.04
C ASP A 17 -15.34 -9.68 -15.75
N ASP A 18 -14.69 -10.19 -16.79
CA ASP A 18 -13.27 -10.58 -16.81
C ASP A 18 -12.39 -9.32 -16.97
N SER A 19 -12.79 -8.20 -16.36
CA SER A 19 -12.02 -6.95 -16.36
C SER A 19 -11.22 -6.76 -15.07
N SER A 20 -11.40 -7.65 -14.08
CA SER A 20 -10.70 -7.59 -12.79
C SER A 20 -9.30 -8.24 -12.80
N ILE A 21 -8.93 -8.98 -13.85
CA ILE A 21 -7.72 -9.84 -13.85
C ILE A 21 -6.42 -9.06 -14.11
N LEU A 22 -6.48 -7.82 -14.61
CA LEU A 22 -5.28 -7.07 -15.01
C LEU A 22 -4.80 -6.04 -13.98
N ILE A 23 -5.53 -5.84 -12.88
CA ILE A 23 -5.22 -4.79 -11.88
C ILE A 23 -4.67 -5.40 -10.57
N ASP A 24 -4.91 -6.69 -10.31
CA ASP A 24 -4.51 -7.40 -9.08
C ASP A 24 -2.98 -7.51 -8.89
N GLY A 25 -2.19 -7.46 -9.97
CA GLY A 25 -0.73 -7.53 -9.90
C GLY A 25 -0.03 -6.21 -9.60
N ALA A 26 -0.68 -5.07 -9.84
CA ALA A 26 -0.11 -3.75 -9.60
C ALA A 26 -0.17 -3.40 -8.11
N HIS A 27 -1.34 -3.59 -7.50
CA HIS A 27 -1.60 -3.28 -6.10
C HIS A 27 -0.86 -4.21 -5.13
N ARG A 28 -0.57 -5.45 -5.52
CA ARG A 28 0.10 -6.42 -4.65
C ARG A 28 1.41 -5.94 -4.05
N ILE A 29 2.27 -5.28 -4.82
CA ILE A 29 3.56 -4.79 -4.30
C ILE A 29 3.35 -3.62 -3.35
N GLU A 30 2.44 -2.70 -3.71
CA GLU A 30 2.13 -1.52 -2.89
C GLU A 30 1.51 -1.93 -1.55
N GLU A 31 0.56 -2.87 -1.58
CA GLU A 31 -0.09 -3.43 -0.40
C GLU A 31 0.87 -4.23 0.48
N ASP A 32 1.76 -5.04 -0.10
CA ASP A 32 2.74 -5.83 0.65
C ASP A 32 3.75 -4.92 1.36
N VAL A 33 4.26 -3.89 0.66
CA VAL A 33 5.12 -2.86 1.24
C VAL A 33 4.40 -2.10 2.34
N GLN A 34 3.16 -1.66 2.08
CA GLN A 34 2.38 -0.93 3.08
C GLN A 34 2.15 -1.79 4.34
N ARG A 35 1.86 -3.08 4.16
CA ARG A 35 1.68 -4.03 5.26
C ARG A 35 2.98 -4.22 6.05
N GLU A 36 4.11 -4.43 5.39
CA GLU A 36 5.42 -4.59 6.05
C GLU A 36 5.78 -3.34 6.86
N LEU A 37 5.52 -2.15 6.33
CA LEU A 37 5.80 -0.89 7.01
C LEU A 37 4.90 -0.69 8.24
N LEU A 38 3.59 -0.94 8.11
CA LEU A 38 2.63 -0.82 9.20
C LEU A 38 2.78 -1.93 10.27
N ALA A 39 3.38 -3.07 9.92
CA ALA A 39 3.64 -4.15 10.85
C ALA A 39 4.82 -3.88 11.79
N GLN A 40 5.68 -2.90 11.49
CA GLN A 40 6.82 -2.61 12.35
C GLN A 40 6.42 -1.79 13.59
N ALA A 41 6.59 -2.42 14.74
CA ALA A 41 6.53 -1.73 16.02
C ALA A 41 7.68 -0.71 16.11
N GLY A 42 7.35 0.58 16.20
CA GLY A 42 8.32 1.67 16.28
C GLY A 42 8.31 2.64 15.09
N LEU A 43 7.55 2.33 14.03
CA LEU A 43 7.27 3.28 12.95
C LEU A 43 5.82 3.74 13.06
N GLN A 44 5.60 5.01 13.33
CA GLN A 44 4.27 5.60 13.37
C GLN A 44 4.07 6.46 12.14
N PHE A 45 3.13 6.08 11.27
CA PHE A 45 2.84 6.86 10.08
C PHE A 45 1.54 7.64 10.28
N SER A 46 1.60 8.97 10.31
CA SER A 46 0.38 9.79 10.29
C SER A 46 -0.25 9.78 8.90
N SER A 47 0.57 9.63 7.86
CA SER A 47 0.14 9.42 6.49
C SER A 47 1.16 8.55 5.77
N LEU A 48 0.71 7.53 5.06
CA LEU A 48 1.56 6.66 4.25
C LEU A 48 0.85 6.37 2.93
N VAL A 49 1.48 6.78 1.85
CA VAL A 49 1.09 6.48 0.48
C VAL A 49 2.25 5.71 -0.14
N VAL A 50 1.96 4.49 -0.57
CA VAL A 50 2.90 3.67 -1.32
C VAL A 50 2.49 3.71 -2.78
N ARG A 51 3.42 4.06 -3.65
CA ARG A 51 3.20 4.11 -5.10
C ARG A 51 4.21 3.25 -5.81
N ARG A 52 3.77 2.43 -6.75
CA ARG A 52 4.71 1.69 -7.59
C ARG A 52 5.41 2.61 -8.59
N VAL A 53 6.72 2.47 -8.72
CA VAL A 53 7.54 3.14 -9.74
C VAL A 53 8.27 2.08 -10.59
N PRO A 54 8.83 2.44 -11.77
CA PRO A 54 9.65 1.51 -12.52
C PRO A 54 10.78 0.97 -11.64
N ASN A 55 10.88 -0.35 -11.53
CA ASN A 55 11.87 -1.07 -10.70
C ASN A 55 11.70 -0.94 -9.17
N GLY A 56 10.61 -0.37 -8.65
CA GLY A 56 10.56 -0.10 -7.22
C GLY A 56 9.26 0.45 -6.68
N VAL A 57 9.38 1.10 -5.52
CA VAL A 57 8.29 1.81 -4.86
C VAL A 57 8.72 3.20 -4.39
N CYS A 58 7.78 4.12 -4.40
CA CYS A 58 7.89 5.44 -3.81
C CYS A 58 7.02 5.49 -2.55
N LEU A 59 7.63 5.91 -1.45
CA LEU A 59 6.99 6.05 -0.15
C LEU A 59 6.81 7.54 0.11
N GLU A 60 5.57 7.98 0.22
CA GLU A 60 5.21 9.38 0.44
C GLU A 60 4.34 9.49 1.70
N GLY A 61 4.47 10.60 2.43
CA GLY A 61 3.67 10.83 3.62
C GLY A 61 4.49 11.35 4.80
N VAL A 62 4.02 11.09 6.02
CA VAL A 62 4.60 11.59 7.27
C VAL A 62 4.87 10.41 8.19
N LEU A 63 6.13 10.31 8.61
CA LEU A 63 6.63 9.33 9.58
C LEU A 63 6.96 10.07 10.88
N GLU A 64 6.39 9.62 11.98
CA GLU A 64 6.71 10.06 13.32
C GLU A 64 7.78 9.13 13.88
N ALA A 65 8.97 9.68 14.12
CA ALA A 65 10.10 8.94 14.67
C ALA A 65 11.04 9.87 15.45
N ASP A 66 11.56 9.39 16.57
CA ASP A 66 12.52 10.14 17.39
C ASP A 66 13.85 10.37 16.66
N ASP A 67 14.31 9.37 15.89
CA ASP A 67 15.57 9.39 15.16
C ASP A 67 15.34 9.29 13.64
N VAL A 68 15.60 10.39 12.93
CA VAL A 68 15.31 10.52 11.49
C VAL A 68 16.16 9.58 10.64
N ASP A 69 17.46 9.48 10.95
CA ASP A 69 18.41 8.67 10.22
C ASP A 69 18.10 7.17 10.39
N ALA A 70 17.86 6.72 11.62
CA ALA A 70 17.48 5.34 11.90
C ALA A 70 16.12 4.98 11.29
N ALA A 71 15.15 5.90 11.32
CA ALA A 71 13.82 5.67 10.78
C ALA A 71 13.85 5.57 9.24
N SER A 72 14.54 6.48 8.57
CA SER A 72 14.69 6.45 7.11
C SER A 72 15.40 5.18 6.62
N SER A 73 16.46 4.75 7.32
CA SER A 73 17.17 3.50 7.02
C SER A 73 16.31 2.26 7.29
N SER A 74 15.49 2.28 8.33
CA SER A 74 14.57 1.18 8.64
C SER A 74 13.51 1.08 7.54
N VAL A 75 12.82 2.16 7.22
CA VAL A 75 11.76 2.19 6.20
C VAL A 75 12.24 1.69 4.84
N CYS A 76 13.38 2.19 4.35
CA CYS A 76 13.89 1.73 3.06
C CYS A 76 14.36 0.27 3.09
N GLY A 77 14.90 -0.19 4.22
CA GLY A 77 15.26 -1.59 4.43
C GLY A 77 14.04 -2.51 4.41
N LEU A 78 12.95 -2.13 5.07
CA LEU A 78 11.68 -2.87 5.11
C LEU A 78 11.08 -3.01 3.71
N ALA A 79 10.95 -1.89 2.99
CA ALA A 79 10.37 -1.89 1.64
C ALA A 79 11.19 -2.72 0.65
N ARG A 80 12.52 -2.74 0.78
CA ARG A 80 13.42 -3.59 -0.04
C ARG A 80 13.27 -5.09 0.22
N ARG A 81 12.69 -5.52 1.33
CA ARG A 81 12.45 -6.96 1.59
C ARG A 81 11.28 -7.50 0.78
N VAL A 82 10.40 -6.64 0.30
CA VAL A 82 9.28 -7.06 -0.54
C VAL A 82 9.79 -7.48 -1.91
N ALA A 83 9.37 -8.67 -2.34
CA ALA A 83 9.77 -9.24 -3.62
C ALA A 83 9.32 -8.35 -4.77
N GLY A 84 10.26 -7.92 -5.61
CA GLY A 84 10.00 -7.04 -6.76
C GLY A 84 10.37 -5.57 -6.54
N VAL A 85 10.84 -5.20 -5.34
CA VAL A 85 11.35 -3.85 -5.04
C VAL A 85 12.88 -3.83 -5.20
N GLN A 86 13.39 -3.21 -6.27
CA GLN A 86 14.83 -3.00 -6.46
C GLN A 86 15.27 -1.61 -5.99
N GLU A 87 14.39 -0.62 -6.22
CA GLU A 87 14.60 0.77 -5.84
C GLU A 87 13.51 1.23 -4.86
N VAL A 88 13.90 2.05 -3.88
CA VAL A 88 12.98 2.66 -2.92
C VAL A 88 13.23 4.16 -2.93
N LEU A 89 12.23 4.92 -3.35
CA LEU A 89 12.22 6.37 -3.26
C LEU A 89 11.56 6.77 -1.95
N ASN A 90 12.35 7.24 -1.00
CA ASN A 90 11.82 7.70 0.29
C ASN A 90 11.53 9.19 0.24
N HIS A 91 10.26 9.55 0.11
CA HIS A 91 9.72 10.91 0.18
C HIS A 91 8.88 11.10 1.46
N LEU A 92 9.14 10.30 2.50
CA LEU A 92 8.51 10.48 3.80
C LEU A 92 9.13 11.70 4.50
N VAL A 93 8.27 12.57 4.98
CA VAL A 93 8.65 13.66 5.87
C VAL A 93 8.70 13.08 7.28
N VAL A 94 9.87 13.16 7.92
CA VAL A 94 9.99 12.69 9.30
C VAL A 94 9.68 13.83 10.26
N HIS A 95 8.67 13.63 11.10
CA HIS A 95 8.36 14.49 12.24
C HIS A 95 8.98 13.87 13.50
N GLN A 96 9.87 14.61 14.15
CA GLN A 96 10.38 14.22 15.45
C GLN A 96 9.31 14.47 16.52
N ALA A 97 8.93 13.42 17.24
CA ALA A 97 7.84 13.47 18.22
C ALA A 97 8.18 14.27 19.50
N ASN A 98 9.42 14.77 19.66
CA ASN A 98 9.84 15.58 20.81
C ASN A 98 11.16 16.31 20.46
N GLY A 99 11.41 17.60 20.66
CA GLY A 99 10.63 18.68 21.25
C GLY A 99 11.49 19.97 21.28
N ASP A 100 11.53 20.72 20.18
CA ASP A 100 12.12 22.08 20.18
C ASP A 100 11.00 23.12 20.22
N VAL A 101 10.43 23.30 21.42
CA VAL A 101 9.96 24.63 21.80
C VAL A 101 11.13 25.30 22.51
N PRO A 102 11.83 26.28 21.92
CA PRO A 102 12.82 27.03 22.66
C PRO A 102 12.08 27.70 23.81
N ALA A 103 12.44 27.35 25.05
CA ALA A 103 11.92 28.02 26.22
C ALA A 103 12.24 29.51 26.05
N LYS A 104 11.20 30.35 25.88
CA LYS A 104 11.34 31.79 25.99
C LYS A 104 11.77 32.10 27.43
N GLY A 105 13.07 32.28 27.63
CA GLY A 105 13.70 32.89 28.80
C GLY A 105 14.16 34.30 28.45
#